data_AF-A0A930XYP8-F1
#
_entry.id   AF-A0A930XYP8-F1
#
_cell.length_a   1.000
_cell.length_b   1.000
_cell.length_c   1.000
_cell.angle_alpha   90.00
_cell.angle_beta   90.00
_cell.angle_gamma   90.00
#
_symmetry.space_group_name_H-M   'P 1'
#
loop_
_entity.id
_entity.type
_entity.pdbx_description
1 polymer ?
#
loop_
_entity_poly.entity_id
_entity_poly.type
_entity_poly.pdbx_seq_one_letter_code
_entity_poly.pdbx_strand_id
1 'polypeptide(L)'
;MLRAERQGESFRQASFELGAGTLTAQLIADEYPAYARVIPDAKVNSSTITIKRDEFLNSVRQACAIHDKAGDVIEIIAKDKGSSLEIVAKGTAEEDSAELDVGLEAKADAIHCKLNSTYVQDMLTAFEGFDNIDMAFKNGKEKLLFSPKGSSSTLKYVVMPVR
;
A
#
# COMPACT_ATOMS: atom_id res chain seq x y z
N MET A 1 8.08 -3.71 -29.45
CA MET A 1 8.63 -5.02 -29.01
C MET A 1 9.82 -4.72 -28.10
N LEU A 2 9.96 -5.33 -26.91
CA LEU A 2 11.10 -5.05 -26.03
C LEU A 2 12.33 -5.80 -26.54
N ARG A 3 13.43 -5.10 -26.83
CA ARG A 3 14.68 -5.71 -27.29
C ARG A 3 15.82 -5.23 -26.40
N ALA A 4 16.47 -6.18 -25.71
CA ALA A 4 17.70 -5.92 -24.99
C ALA A 4 18.86 -6.00 -25.99
N GLU A 5 19.56 -4.89 -26.20
CA GLU A 5 20.73 -4.86 -27.08
C GLU A 5 21.98 -5.24 -26.30
N ARG A 6 22.76 -6.16 -26.88
CA ARG A 6 23.93 -6.77 -26.26
C ARG A 6 25.19 -6.12 -26.83
N GLN A 7 25.96 -5.40 -26.02
CA GLN A 7 27.35 -5.04 -26.33
C GLN A 7 28.29 -5.90 -25.47
N GLY A 8 28.89 -6.93 -26.05
CA GLY A 8 29.78 -7.85 -25.34
C GLY A 8 29.05 -8.83 -24.40
N GLU A 9 29.63 -9.12 -23.22
CA GLU A 9 29.08 -10.09 -22.25
C GLU A 9 28.03 -9.50 -21.28
N SER A 10 27.78 -8.18 -21.32
CA SER A 10 26.94 -7.48 -20.34
C SER A 10 25.77 -6.73 -21.02
N PHE A 11 24.55 -6.91 -20.51
CA PHE A 11 23.38 -6.11 -20.90
C PHE A 11 23.49 -4.74 -20.23
N ARG A 12 23.79 -3.70 -21.01
CA ARG A 12 23.95 -2.33 -20.50
C ARG A 12 22.85 -1.37 -20.96
N GLN A 13 22.02 -1.79 -21.90
CA GLN A 13 20.98 -0.95 -22.49
C GLN A 13 19.70 -1.74 -22.74
N ALA A 14 18.56 -1.08 -22.55
CA ALA A 14 17.25 -1.55 -22.96
C ALA A 14 16.72 -0.64 -24.05
N SER A 15 16.20 -1.22 -25.13
CA SER A 15 15.62 -0.50 -26.26
C SER A 15 14.12 -0.82 -26.38
N PHE A 16 13.34 0.24 -26.58
CA PHE A 16 11.89 0.22 -26.68
C PHE A 16 11.47 0.82 -28.02
N GLU A 17 10.89 0.00 -28.88
CA GLU A 17 10.30 0.45 -30.15
C GLU A 17 8.90 1.03 -29.89
N LEU A 18 8.71 2.32 -30.18
CA LEU A 18 7.48 3.11 -29.97
C LEU A 18 7.00 3.69 -31.31
N GLY A 19 6.20 2.92 -32.05
CA GLY A 19 5.71 3.33 -33.37
C GLY A 19 6.86 3.60 -34.34
N ALA A 20 7.06 4.86 -34.72
CA ALA A 20 8.14 5.28 -35.61
C ALA A 20 9.45 5.67 -34.89
N GLY A 21 9.47 5.69 -33.55
CA GLY A 21 10.63 6.10 -32.75
C GLY A 21 11.21 4.95 -31.94
N THR A 22 12.48 5.06 -31.58
CA THR A 22 13.18 4.13 -30.68
C THR A 22 13.65 4.89 -29.46
N LEU A 23 13.30 4.40 -28.27
CA LEU A 23 13.79 4.89 -26.99
C LEU A 23 14.84 3.91 -26.45
N THR A 24 16.04 4.40 -26.19
CA THR A 24 17.11 3.59 -25.58
C THR A 24 17.44 4.12 -24.19
N ALA A 25 17.47 3.25 -23.19
CA ALA A 25 17.80 3.57 -21.81
C ALA A 25 19.02 2.76 -21.35
N GLN A 26 19.87 3.38 -20.52
CA GLN A 26 20.98 2.70 -19.88
C GLN A 26 20.50 1.96 -18.64
N LEU A 27 20.94 0.71 -18.47
CA LEU A 27 20.59 -0.11 -17.31
C LEU A 27 21.48 0.25 -16.13
N ILE A 28 20.88 0.32 -14.94
CA ILE A 28 21.60 0.44 -13.67
C ILE A 28 22.30 -0.90 -13.40
N ALA A 29 23.60 -0.85 -13.09
CA ALA A 29 24.43 -2.04 -12.92
C ALA A 29 24.36 -2.68 -11.53
N ASP A 30 23.62 -2.06 -10.60
CA ASP A 30 23.47 -2.54 -9.23
C ASP A 30 22.50 -3.72 -9.14
N GLU A 31 22.74 -4.59 -8.16
CA GLU A 31 21.85 -5.71 -7.87
C GLU A 31 20.55 -5.18 -7.25
N TYR A 32 19.42 -5.48 -7.90
CA TYR A 32 18.12 -5.12 -7.35
C TYR A 32 17.86 -5.91 -6.06
N PRO A 33 17.36 -5.27 -4.98
CA PRO A 33 17.12 -5.96 -3.72
C PRO A 33 16.23 -7.20 -3.88
N ALA A 34 16.50 -8.23 -3.08
CA ALA A 34 15.72 -9.47 -3.05
C ALA A 34 14.31 -9.25 -2.46
N TYR A 35 13.42 -8.58 -3.20
CA TYR A 35 12.11 -8.09 -2.76
C TYR A 35 11.20 -9.22 -2.25
N ALA A 36 11.36 -10.44 -2.77
CA ALA A 36 10.59 -11.61 -2.36
C ALA A 36 10.68 -11.89 -0.85
N ARG A 37 11.80 -11.53 -0.21
CA ARG A 37 11.97 -11.69 1.26
C ARG A 37 11.16 -10.68 2.07
N VAL A 38 10.74 -9.58 1.44
CA VAL A 38 9.98 -8.50 2.08
C VAL A 38 8.48 -8.75 1.97
N ILE A 39 8.02 -9.55 1.02
CA ILE A 39 6.59 -9.86 0.89
C ILE A 39 6.19 -10.83 2.01
N PRO A 40 5.26 -10.47 2.92
CA PRO A 40 4.72 -11.41 3.90
C PRO A 40 4.04 -12.58 3.20
N ASP A 41 4.26 -13.80 3.68
CA ASP A 41 3.46 -14.93 3.25
C ASP A 41 2.11 -14.87 3.96
N ALA A 42 1.08 -14.39 3.24
CA ALA A 42 -0.27 -14.22 3.77
C ALA A 42 -0.88 -15.53 4.32
N LYS A 43 -0.33 -16.69 3.93
CA LYS A 43 -0.88 -18.00 4.29
C LYS A 43 -0.36 -18.57 5.60
N VAL A 44 0.75 -18.04 6.14
CA VAL A 44 1.47 -18.76 7.20
C VAL A 44 1.18 -18.23 8.60
N ASN A 45 0.94 -16.93 8.81
CA ASN A 45 0.66 -16.35 10.15
C ASN A 45 0.12 -14.91 10.11
N SER A 46 -0.83 -14.59 9.22
CA SER A 46 -1.40 -13.23 9.15
C SER A 46 -2.92 -13.22 9.21
N SER A 47 -3.45 -12.38 10.08
CA SER A 47 -4.84 -11.93 10.05
C SER A 47 -5.08 -11.14 8.77
N THR A 48 -6.27 -11.28 8.19
CA THR A 48 -6.65 -10.56 6.96
C THR A 48 -7.95 -9.83 7.20
N ILE A 49 -8.00 -8.57 6.83
CA ILE A 49 -9.21 -7.74 6.87
C ILE A 49 -9.55 -7.31 5.46
N THR A 50 -10.82 -7.44 5.08
CA THR A 50 -11.33 -6.88 3.83
C THR A 50 -11.98 -5.53 4.09
N ILE A 51 -11.61 -4.55 3.26
CA ILE A 51 -12.04 -3.16 3.33
C ILE A 51 -12.54 -2.74 1.95
N LYS A 52 -13.64 -1.95 1.90
CA LYS A 52 -14.06 -1.30 0.66
C LYS A 52 -13.05 -0.21 0.29
N ARG A 53 -12.49 -0.31 -0.92
CA ARG A 53 -11.40 0.55 -1.39
C ARG A 53 -11.78 2.04 -1.35
N ASP A 54 -12.96 2.36 -1.88
CA ASP A 54 -13.43 3.75 -2.05
C ASP A 54 -13.73 4.41 -0.70
N GLU A 55 -14.39 3.68 0.21
CA GLU A 55 -14.65 4.16 1.57
C GLU A 55 -13.33 4.43 2.30
N PHE A 56 -12.37 3.51 2.18
CA PHE A 56 -11.07 3.67 2.81
C PHE A 56 -10.29 4.86 2.24
N LEU A 57 -10.23 5.02 0.92
CA LEU A 57 -9.55 6.13 0.27
C LEU A 57 -10.14 7.48 0.65
N ASN A 58 -11.48 7.57 0.70
CA ASN A 58 -12.15 8.80 1.09
C ASN A 58 -11.87 9.15 2.55
N SER A 59 -11.91 8.17 3.46
CA SER A 59 -11.60 8.42 4.87
C SER A 59 -10.13 8.82 5.07
N VAL A 60 -9.18 8.18 4.38
CA VAL A 60 -7.76 8.61 4.43
C VAL A 60 -7.59 10.05 3.93
N ARG A 61 -8.24 10.42 2.82
CA ARG A 61 -8.18 11.80 2.29
C ARG A 61 -8.77 12.83 3.24
N GLN A 62 -9.91 12.51 3.87
CA GLN A 62 -10.54 13.38 4.86
C GLN A 62 -9.64 13.55 6.10
N ALA A 63 -9.06 12.45 6.59
CA ALA A 63 -8.09 12.48 7.69
C ALA A 63 -6.89 13.38 7.36
N CYS A 64 -6.36 13.31 6.14
CA CYS A 64 -5.26 14.17 5.71
C CYS A 64 -5.67 15.65 5.53
N ALA A 65 -6.91 15.94 5.14
CA ALA A 65 -7.37 17.32 4.91
C ALA A 65 -7.51 18.13 6.21
N ILE A 66 -7.78 17.46 7.34
CA ILE A 66 -7.83 18.07 8.67
C ILE A 66 -6.42 18.46 9.16
N HIS A 67 -5.39 17.94 8.47
CA HIS A 67 -4.02 18.00 8.90
C HIS A 67 -3.22 19.10 8.19
N ASP A 68 -3.17 20.32 8.74
CA ASP A 68 -2.39 21.40 8.11
C ASP A 68 -0.86 21.22 8.27
N LYS A 69 -0.38 20.48 9.30
CA LYS A 69 1.07 20.48 9.67
C LYS A 69 1.76 19.24 10.27
N ALA A 70 1.11 18.13 10.64
CA ALA A 70 1.81 16.99 11.28
C ALA A 70 1.97 15.77 10.37
N GLY A 71 2.75 15.96 9.32
CA GLY A 71 3.37 14.87 8.59
C GLY A 71 2.41 13.95 7.85
N ASP A 72 2.98 13.18 6.94
CA ASP A 72 2.22 12.25 6.12
C ASP A 72 1.84 10.99 6.92
N VAL A 73 1.41 11.06 8.18
CA VAL A 73 1.17 9.89 9.05
C VAL A 73 -0.27 9.81 9.52
N ILE A 74 -0.89 8.64 9.35
CA ILE A 74 -2.20 8.29 9.90
C ILE A 74 -2.09 7.06 10.81
N GLU A 75 -2.89 7.04 11.86
CA GLU A 75 -3.10 5.89 12.73
C GLU A 75 -4.29 5.08 12.22
N ILE A 76 -4.14 3.76 12.20
CA ILE A 76 -5.18 2.80 11.82
C ILE A 76 -5.39 1.85 12.98
N ILE A 77 -6.64 1.75 13.44
CA ILE A 77 -7.04 1.00 14.62
C ILE A 77 -8.22 0.09 14.27
N ALA A 78 -8.07 -1.22 14.46
CA ALA A 78 -9.20 -2.14 14.53
C ALA A 78 -9.24 -2.75 15.92
N LYS A 79 -10.43 -2.84 16.51
CA LYS A 79 -10.65 -3.48 17.82
C LYS A 79 -10.79 -4.99 17.64
N ASP A 80 -10.48 -5.76 18.68
CA ASP A 80 -10.61 -7.23 18.65
C ASP A 80 -12.05 -7.62 18.31
N LYS A 81 -12.21 -8.43 17.26
CA LYS A 81 -13.49 -8.86 16.70
C LYS A 81 -14.40 -7.70 16.27
N GLY A 82 -13.83 -6.54 15.96
CA GLY A 82 -14.50 -5.34 15.47
C GLY A 82 -14.90 -5.44 14.00
N SER A 83 -15.93 -4.69 13.61
CA SER A 83 -16.44 -4.62 12.22
C SER A 83 -16.14 -3.29 11.54
N SER A 84 -15.32 -2.44 12.16
CA SER A 84 -14.85 -1.19 11.58
C SER A 84 -13.35 -1.01 11.80
N LEU A 85 -12.77 -0.20 10.93
CA LEU A 85 -11.43 0.35 11.02
C LEU A 85 -11.55 1.83 11.35
N GLU A 86 -10.96 2.24 12.46
CA GLU A 86 -10.87 3.63 12.87
C GLU A 86 -9.57 4.23 12.31
N ILE A 87 -9.69 5.34 11.59
CA ILE A 87 -8.57 6.11 11.05
C ILE A 87 -8.44 7.38 11.86
N VAL A 88 -7.26 7.58 12.44
CA VAL A 88 -6.95 8.74 13.27
C VAL A 88 -5.86 9.58 12.63
N ALA A 89 -6.16 10.85 12.34
CA ALA A 89 -5.16 11.87 12.01
C ALA A 89 -5.01 12.82 13.21
N LYS A 90 -3.77 13.18 13.55
CA LYS A 90 -3.46 14.01 14.74
C LYS A 90 -2.83 15.32 14.34
N GLY A 91 -3.67 16.36 14.20
CA GLY A 91 -3.24 17.75 14.01
C GLY A 91 -2.25 18.27 15.07
N THR A 92 -1.78 19.50 14.85
CA THR A 92 -0.88 20.18 15.80
C THR A 92 -1.55 20.51 17.14
N ALA A 93 -2.88 20.65 17.16
CA ALA A 93 -3.70 20.76 18.36
C ALA A 93 -4.58 19.50 18.51
N GLU A 94 -4.95 19.13 19.75
CA GLU A 94 -5.83 17.97 20.00
C GLU A 94 -7.22 18.12 19.35
N GLU A 95 -7.70 19.36 19.21
CA GLU A 95 -8.98 19.69 18.56
C GLU A 95 -8.96 19.47 17.03
N ASP A 96 -7.77 19.37 16.42
CA ASP A 96 -7.56 19.11 14.99
C ASP A 96 -7.44 17.60 14.71
N SER A 97 -8.02 16.75 15.56
CA SER A 97 -8.03 15.31 15.36
C SER A 97 -9.27 14.85 14.61
N ALA A 98 -9.09 13.83 13.76
CA ALA A 98 -10.16 13.24 12.98
C ALA A 98 -10.24 11.75 13.30
N GLU A 99 -11.40 11.26 13.70
CA GLU A 99 -11.68 9.84 13.89
C GLU A 99 -12.73 9.42 12.85
N LEU A 100 -12.33 8.55 11.93
CA LEU A 100 -13.18 8.10 10.83
C LEU A 100 -13.33 6.59 10.86
N ASP A 101 -14.57 6.11 10.87
CA ASP A 101 -14.89 4.69 10.79
C ASP A 101 -15.04 4.23 9.33
N VAL A 102 -14.39 3.12 8.99
CA VAL A 102 -14.52 2.41 7.71
C VAL A 102 -15.04 1.01 7.97
N GLY A 103 -16.12 0.62 7.31
CA GLY A 103 -16.72 -0.70 7.49
C GLY A 103 -15.83 -1.84 6.97
N LEU A 104 -15.85 -2.97 7.68
CA LEU A 104 -15.16 -4.19 7.29
C LEU A 104 -16.16 -5.26 6.84
N GLU A 105 -15.80 -6.08 5.85
CA GLU A 105 -16.70 -7.17 5.41
C GLU A 105 -16.77 -8.33 6.42
N ALA A 106 -15.80 -8.41 7.33
CA ALA A 106 -15.73 -9.43 8.37
C ALA A 106 -15.10 -8.86 9.64
N LYS A 107 -15.25 -9.60 10.74
CA LYS A 107 -14.63 -9.25 12.02
C LYS A 107 -13.10 -9.31 11.89
N ALA A 108 -12.44 -8.26 12.35
CA ALA A 108 -10.99 -8.13 12.36
C ALA A 108 -10.38 -8.59 13.69
N ASP A 109 -9.17 -9.12 13.64
CA ASP A 109 -8.30 -9.15 14.82
C ASP A 109 -7.83 -7.72 15.13
N ALA A 110 -7.50 -7.48 16.40
CA ALA A 110 -7.04 -6.15 16.81
C ALA A 110 -5.72 -5.77 16.09
N ILE A 111 -5.70 -4.57 15.52
CA ILE A 111 -4.48 -3.97 14.97
C ILE A 111 -4.45 -2.50 15.33
N HIS A 112 -3.26 -2.00 15.70
CA HIS A 112 -2.98 -0.58 15.81
C HIS A 112 -1.64 -0.31 15.13
N CYS A 113 -1.67 0.42 14.03
CA CYS A 113 -0.47 0.75 13.26
C CYS A 113 -0.49 2.21 12.80
N LYS A 114 0.70 2.76 12.55
CA LYS A 114 0.87 4.08 11.95
C LYS A 114 1.42 3.89 10.54
N LEU A 115 0.78 4.48 9.55
CA LEU A 115 1.20 4.38 8.15
C LEU A 115 1.44 5.74 7.56
N ASN A 116 2.32 5.79 6.56
CA ASN A 116 2.44 6.98 5.74
C ASN A 116 1.18 7.11 4.86
N SER A 117 0.44 8.21 4.97
CA SER A 117 -0.83 8.43 4.28
C SER A 117 -0.66 8.56 2.77
N THR A 118 0.44 9.15 2.30
CA THR A 118 0.76 9.22 0.86
C THR A 118 0.91 7.82 0.27
N TYR A 119 1.65 6.93 0.95
CA TYR A 119 1.80 5.55 0.49
C TYR A 119 0.47 4.78 0.49
N VAL A 120 -0.40 5.03 1.47
CA VAL A 120 -1.74 4.44 1.49
C VAL A 120 -2.60 4.96 0.33
N GLN A 121 -2.58 6.26 0.06
CA GLN A 121 -3.32 6.85 -1.07
C GLN A 121 -2.81 6.38 -2.43
N ASP A 122 -1.49 6.29 -2.60
CA ASP A 122 -0.85 5.77 -3.82
C ASP A 122 -1.25 4.32 -4.07
N MET A 123 -1.21 3.49 -3.02
CA MET A 123 -1.67 2.10 -3.06
C MET A 123 -3.15 1.99 -3.46
N LEU A 124 -4.02 2.79 -2.85
CA LEU A 124 -5.46 2.78 -3.13
C LEU A 124 -5.79 3.29 -4.54
N THR A 125 -4.95 4.19 -5.07
CA THR A 125 -5.04 4.67 -6.46
C THR A 125 -4.55 3.60 -7.43
N ALA A 126 -3.47 2.88 -7.11
CA ALA A 126 -3.00 1.75 -7.91
C ALA A 126 -4.02 0.58 -7.96
N PHE A 127 -4.93 0.52 -6.99
CA PHE A 127 -6.02 -0.45 -6.92
C PHE A 127 -7.33 0.08 -7.51
N GLU A 128 -7.29 1.15 -8.32
CA GLU A 128 -8.47 1.64 -9.04
C GLU A 128 -9.12 0.52 -9.89
N GLY A 129 -10.45 0.47 -9.88
CA GLY A 129 -11.25 -0.56 -10.55
C GLY A 129 -11.53 -1.82 -9.72
N PHE A 130 -10.98 -1.92 -8.50
CA PHE A 130 -11.33 -2.98 -7.55
C PHE A 130 -12.20 -2.44 -6.41
N ASP A 131 -13.33 -3.10 -6.13
CA ASP A 131 -14.27 -2.65 -5.10
C ASP A 131 -13.73 -2.84 -3.68
N ASN A 132 -13.04 -3.96 -3.46
CA ASN A 132 -12.58 -4.41 -2.16
C ASN A 132 -11.08 -4.71 -2.20
N ILE A 133 -10.43 -4.51 -1.06
CA ILE A 133 -9.01 -4.83 -0.86
C ILE A 133 -8.86 -5.66 0.40
N ASP A 134 -7.87 -6.53 0.40
CA ASP A 134 -7.44 -7.29 1.56
C ASP A 134 -6.18 -6.67 2.14
N MET A 135 -6.20 -6.44 3.45
CA MET A 135 -5.05 -6.05 4.26
C MET A 135 -4.64 -7.24 5.13
N ALA A 136 -3.51 -7.85 4.81
CA ALA A 136 -2.89 -8.93 5.58
C ALA A 136 -1.79 -8.39 6.50
N PHE A 137 -1.83 -8.77 7.77
CA PHE A 137 -0.88 -8.32 8.79
C PHE A 137 -0.72 -9.38 9.89
N LYS A 138 0.39 -9.28 10.63
CA LYS A 138 0.64 -10.10 11.82
C LYS A 138 0.45 -9.29 13.12
N ASN A 139 0.84 -8.03 13.09
CA ASN A 139 0.66 -7.03 14.14
C ASN A 139 0.86 -5.65 13.51
N GLY A 140 0.68 -4.58 14.27
CA GLY A 140 0.83 -3.22 13.76
C GLY A 140 2.25 -2.65 13.71
N LYS A 141 3.28 -3.46 13.97
CA LYS A 141 4.71 -3.06 13.95
C LYS A 141 5.49 -3.68 12.79
N GLU A 142 4.99 -4.79 12.27
CA GLU A 142 5.54 -5.47 11.11
C GLU A 142 4.88 -4.97 9.81
N LYS A 143 5.51 -5.29 8.69
CA LYS A 143 5.02 -5.05 7.33
C LYS A 143 3.56 -5.50 7.14
N LEU A 144 2.78 -4.64 6.46
CA LEU A 144 1.43 -4.92 6.01
C LEU A 144 1.44 -5.20 4.52
N LEU A 145 0.65 -6.18 4.09
CA LEU A 145 0.44 -6.52 2.69
C LEU A 145 -0.98 -6.13 2.29
N PHE A 146 -1.10 -5.29 1.27
CA PHE A 146 -2.36 -4.95 0.65
C PHE A 146 -2.45 -5.60 -0.73
N SER A 147 -3.62 -6.11 -1.07
CA SER A 147 -3.91 -6.67 -2.38
C SER A 147 -5.38 -6.49 -2.73
N PRO A 148 -5.73 -6.28 -4.00
CA PRO A 148 -7.13 -6.29 -4.41
C PRO A 148 -7.82 -7.62 -4.09
N LYS A 149 -9.07 -7.55 -3.63
CA LYS A 149 -9.89 -8.72 -3.35
C LYS A 149 -10.60 -9.17 -4.63
N GLY A 150 -10.49 -10.46 -4.93
CA GLY A 150 -11.12 -11.05 -6.10
C GLY A 150 -10.34 -10.78 -7.39
N SER A 151 -10.41 -11.77 -8.28
CA SER A 151 -9.66 -11.88 -9.54
C SER A 151 -8.17 -12.17 -9.36
N SER A 152 -7.59 -12.82 -10.37
CA SER A 152 -6.20 -13.33 -10.49
C SER A 152 -5.10 -12.24 -10.44
N SER A 153 -5.34 -11.16 -9.71
CA SER A 153 -4.43 -10.05 -9.50
C SER A 153 -3.18 -10.53 -8.78
N THR A 154 -2.03 -10.42 -9.44
CA THR A 154 -0.72 -10.59 -8.82
C THR A 154 -0.24 -9.30 -8.14
N LEU A 155 -1.08 -8.27 -8.12
CA LEU A 155 -0.72 -6.95 -7.60
C LEU A 155 -0.67 -7.00 -6.08
N LYS A 156 0.49 -6.62 -5.54
CA LYS A 156 0.80 -6.63 -4.11
C LYS A 156 1.45 -5.30 -3.76
N TYR A 157 0.98 -4.69 -2.69
CA TYR A 157 1.55 -3.47 -2.15
C TYR A 157 1.99 -3.73 -0.71
N VAL A 158 3.27 -3.56 -0.41
CA VAL A 158 3.80 -3.75 0.94
C VAL A 158 4.04 -2.38 1.55
N VAL A 159 3.39 -2.10 2.68
CA VAL A 159 3.56 -0.85 3.43
C VAL A 159 4.23 -1.18 4.75
N MET A 160 5.28 -0.42 5.08
CA MET A 160 5.95 -0.50 6.38
C MET A 160 5.31 0.50 7.34
N PRO A 161 4.98 0.09 8.58
CA PRO A 161 4.61 1.02 9.63
C PRO A 161 5.70 2.04 9.89
N VAL A 162 5.31 3.29 10.09
CA VAL A 162 6.20 4.30 10.68
C VAL A 162 6.30 4.06 12.19
N ARG A 163 7.47 4.35 12.76
CA ARG A 163 7.77 4.12 14.19
C ARG A 163 7.15 5.20 15.08
#